data_AF-A0AAU2XVB3-F1
#
_entry.id   AF-A0AAU2XVB3-F1
#
_cell.length_a   1.000
_cell.length_b   1.000
_cell.length_c   1.000
_cell.angle_alpha   90.00
_cell.angle_beta   90.00
_cell.angle_gamma   90.00
#
_symmetry.space_group_name_H-M   'P 1'
#
loop_
_entity.id
_entity.type
_entity.pdbx_description
1 polymer ?
#
loop_
_entity_poly.entity_id
_entity_poly.type
_entity_poly.pdbx_seq_one_letter_code
_entity_poly.pdbx_strand_id
1 'polypeptide(L)'
;MSAHQYDEGHTVAGWTGFVVATAGAVVLGLGVCTASVTTLAGGLAIVVVSVLVTWALHLTGWGKPPGRRPREQWGWRVRDLAARDGHAGCVGCRLAGRGRGVERTAEAYGVVVAARGGEPEPAAAGETGR
;
A
#
# COMPACT_ATOMS: atom_id res chain seq x y z
N MET A 1 9.53 -16.72 -21.42
CA MET A 1 8.50 -16.18 -20.50
C MET A 1 8.76 -16.77 -19.12
N SER A 2 9.00 -15.92 -18.11
CA SER A 2 9.42 -16.34 -16.78
C SER A 2 8.40 -17.30 -16.17
N ALA A 3 8.85 -18.49 -15.77
CA ALA A 3 8.00 -19.53 -15.15
C ALA A 3 7.36 -19.09 -13.82
N HIS A 4 7.85 -17.99 -13.22
CA HIS A 4 7.27 -17.34 -12.05
C HIS A 4 6.42 -16.13 -12.44
N GLN A 5 5.11 -16.25 -12.23
CA GLN A 5 4.16 -15.14 -12.31
C GLN A 5 4.20 -14.33 -11.01
N TYR A 6 4.42 -13.02 -11.09
CA TYR A 6 4.46 -12.11 -9.95
C TYR A 6 3.51 -10.92 -10.16
N ASP A 7 3.05 -10.34 -9.05
CA ASP A 7 2.24 -9.13 -9.08
C ASP A 7 3.14 -7.92 -9.32
N GLU A 8 3.20 -7.46 -10.57
CA GLU A 8 3.95 -6.28 -11.03
C GLU A 8 3.54 -4.99 -10.30
N GLY A 9 2.41 -4.99 -9.60
CA GLY A 9 1.96 -3.85 -8.81
C GLY A 9 1.46 -2.67 -9.64
N HIS A 10 1.19 -2.89 -10.93
CA HIS A 10 0.51 -1.91 -11.77
C HIS A 10 -0.88 -1.59 -11.20
N THR A 11 -1.08 -0.33 -10.85
CA THR A 11 -2.33 0.17 -10.28
C THR A 11 -2.66 1.53 -10.89
N VAL A 12 -3.94 1.90 -10.94
CA VAL A 12 -4.35 3.24 -11.40
C VAL A 12 -3.72 4.33 -10.54
N ALA A 13 -3.64 4.13 -9.22
CA ALA A 13 -2.93 5.05 -8.32
C ALA A 13 -1.46 5.21 -8.71
N GLY A 14 -0.74 4.10 -8.92
CA GLY A 14 0.68 4.11 -9.27
C GLY A 14 0.95 4.79 -10.61
N TRP A 15 0.20 4.46 -11.66
CA TRP A 15 0.40 5.07 -12.98
C TRP A 15 0.03 6.56 -13.01
N THR A 16 -1.05 6.94 -12.33
CA THR A 16 -1.45 8.36 -12.23
C THR A 16 -0.39 9.16 -11.48
N GLY A 17 0.05 8.65 -10.34
CA GLY A 17 1.13 9.27 -9.55
C GLY A 17 2.41 9.43 -10.35
N PHE A 18 2.81 8.37 -11.07
CA PHE A 18 4.00 8.38 -11.91
C PHE A 18 3.95 9.48 -12.98
N VAL A 19 2.86 9.55 -13.76
CA VAL A 19 2.72 10.56 -14.83
C VAL A 19 2.78 11.98 -14.27
N VAL A 20 2.07 12.25 -13.16
CA VAL A 20 2.05 13.59 -12.55
C VAL A 20 3.42 13.93 -11.96
N ALA A 21 4.07 12.99 -11.27
CA ALA A 21 5.40 13.19 -10.70
C ALA A 21 6.45 13.45 -11.79
N THR A 22 6.40 12.73 -12.92
CA THR A 22 7.29 12.97 -14.07
C THR A 22 7.10 14.37 -14.64
N ALA A 23 5.85 14.81 -14.84
CA ALA A 23 5.58 16.17 -15.29
C ALA A 23 6.14 17.23 -14.31
N GLY A 24 5.93 17.03 -13.00
CA GLY A 24 6.47 17.90 -11.97
C GLY A 24 8.00 17.94 -11.95
N ALA A 25 8.66 16.79 -12.12
CA ALA A 25 10.10 16.69 -12.20
C ALA A 25 10.68 17.39 -13.43
N VAL A 26 10.01 17.31 -14.59
CA VAL A 26 10.39 18.07 -15.79
C VAL A 26 10.30 19.57 -15.53
N VAL A 27 9.18 20.05 -14.96
CA VAL A 27 9.02 21.47 -14.62
C VAL A 27 10.07 21.94 -13.59
N LEU A 28 10.37 21.12 -12.58
CA LEU A 28 11.45 21.38 -11.63
C LEU A 28 12.80 21.51 -12.35
N GLY A 29 13.14 20.58 -13.23
CA GLY A 29 14.37 20.61 -14.03
C GLY A 29 14.49 21.88 -14.87
N LEU A 30 13.39 22.31 -15.51
CA LEU A 30 13.35 23.58 -16.24
C LEU A 30 13.60 24.78 -15.31
N GLY A 31 13.02 24.76 -14.10
CA GLY A 31 13.27 25.78 -13.09
C GLY A 31 14.75 25.89 -12.70
N VAL A 32 15.45 24.75 -12.58
CA VAL A 32 16.90 24.73 -12.35
C VAL A 32 17.64 25.34 -13.54
N CYS A 33 17.37 24.86 -14.76
CA CYS A 33 18.06 25.32 -15.98
C CYS A 33 17.87 26.83 -16.25
N THR A 34 16.74 27.39 -15.82
CA THR A 34 16.41 28.81 -16.01
C THR A 34 16.67 29.68 -14.78
N ALA A 35 17.18 29.10 -13.69
CA ALA A 35 17.35 29.76 -12.40
C ALA A 35 16.07 30.47 -11.90
N SER A 36 14.90 29.91 -12.20
CA SER A 36 13.60 30.50 -11.90
C SER A 36 12.98 29.91 -10.64
N VAL A 37 12.91 30.71 -9.57
CA VAL A 37 12.27 30.33 -8.30
C VAL A 37 10.79 30.00 -8.49
N THR A 38 10.09 30.74 -9.36
CA THR A 38 8.65 30.52 -9.62
C THR A 38 8.42 29.18 -10.32
N THR A 39 9.24 28.85 -11.33
CA THR A 39 9.18 27.58 -12.04
C THR A 39 9.54 26.41 -11.12
N LEU A 40 10.55 26.57 -10.26
CA LEU A 40 10.90 25.59 -9.23
C LEU A 40 9.73 25.33 -8.28
N ALA A 41 9.13 26.38 -7.73
CA ALA A 41 7.98 26.26 -6.84
C ALA A 41 6.80 25.57 -7.51
N GLY A 42 6.52 25.90 -8.77
CA GLY A 42 5.47 25.27 -9.57
C GLY A 42 5.71 23.77 -9.77
N GLY A 43 6.93 23.37 -10.15
CA GLY A 43 7.28 21.97 -10.29
C GLY A 43 7.18 21.19 -8.97
N LEU A 44 7.64 21.78 -7.86
CA LEU A 44 7.51 21.18 -6.53
C LEU A 44 6.04 20.99 -6.13
N ALA A 45 5.20 21.99 -6.41
CA ALA A 45 3.77 21.90 -6.16
C ALA A 45 3.12 20.74 -6.93
N ILE A 46 3.50 20.53 -8.20
CA ILE A 46 3.01 19.39 -9.00
C ILE A 46 3.43 18.05 -8.37
N VAL A 47 4.67 17.95 -7.87
CA VAL A 47 5.12 16.73 -7.17
C VAL A 47 4.29 16.49 -5.91
N VAL A 48 4.00 17.52 -5.11
CA VAL A 48 3.11 17.38 -3.95
C VAL A 48 1.71 16.93 -4.36
N VAL A 49 1.16 17.50 -5.44
CA VAL A 49 -0.13 17.06 -6.00
C VAL A 49 -0.10 15.59 -6.40
N SER A 50 1.01 15.10 -6.98
CA SER A 50 1.15 13.67 -7.33
C SER A 50 1.00 12.76 -6.11
N VAL A 51 1.60 13.14 -4.96
CA VAL A 51 1.50 12.39 -3.71
C VAL A 51 0.06 12.38 -3.21
N LEU A 52 -0.60 13.53 -3.20
CA LEU A 52 -1.98 13.67 -2.74
C LEU A 52 -2.96 12.88 -3.60
N VAL A 53 -2.84 12.95 -4.94
CA VAL A 53 -3.67 12.20 -5.88
C VAL A 53 -3.44 10.70 -5.71
N THR A 54 -2.18 10.25 -5.65
CA THR A 54 -1.85 8.83 -5.45
C THR A 54 -2.41 8.32 -4.14
N TRP A 55 -2.30 9.11 -3.07
CA TRP A 55 -2.83 8.78 -1.76
C TRP A 55 -4.37 8.68 -1.78
N ALA A 56 -5.06 9.67 -2.37
CA ALA A 56 -6.51 9.63 -2.52
C ALA A 56 -6.99 8.43 -3.34
N LEU A 57 -6.29 8.10 -4.43
CA LEU A 57 -6.58 6.92 -5.24
C LEU A 57 -6.35 5.62 -4.45
N HIS A 58 -5.26 5.52 -3.69
CA HIS A 58 -5.01 4.38 -2.81
C HIS A 58 -6.13 4.21 -1.78
N LEU A 59 -6.52 5.29 -1.09
CA LEU A 59 -7.61 5.28 -0.11
C LEU A 59 -8.98 4.93 -0.73
N THR A 60 -9.16 5.15 -2.03
CA THR A 60 -10.40 4.79 -2.71
C THR A 60 -10.37 3.40 -3.34
N GLY A 61 -9.29 2.63 -3.13
CA GLY A 61 -9.16 1.23 -3.57
C GLY A 61 -8.46 1.03 -4.91
N TRP A 62 -7.88 2.09 -5.48
CA TRP A 62 -7.19 2.05 -6.77
C TRP A 62 -5.68 1.87 -6.65
N GLY A 63 -5.17 1.66 -5.42
CA GLY A 63 -3.77 1.37 -5.13
C GLY A 63 -3.58 -0.07 -4.67
N LYS A 64 -2.31 -0.45 -4.46
CA LYS A 64 -1.95 -1.79 -4.00
C LYS A 64 -1.93 -1.82 -2.46
N PRO A 65 -2.67 -2.72 -1.79
CA PRO A 65 -2.52 -2.95 -0.35
C PRO A 65 -1.15 -3.58 -0.03
N PRO A 66 -0.66 -3.46 1.22
CA PRO A 66 0.52 -4.20 1.66
C PRO A 66 0.28 -5.72 1.55
N GLY A 67 1.33 -6.46 1.19
CA GLY A 67 1.29 -7.92 1.05
C GLY A 67 0.95 -8.43 -0.36
N ARG A 68 0.68 -9.73 -0.45
CA ARG A 68 0.44 -10.42 -1.73
C ARG A 68 -1.06 -10.42 -2.06
N ARG A 69 -1.41 -9.91 -3.23
CA ARG A 69 -2.79 -9.98 -3.76
C ARG A 69 -3.08 -11.36 -4.39
N PRO A 70 -4.31 -11.89 -4.27
CA PRO A 70 -4.79 -12.98 -5.12
C PRO A 70 -4.69 -12.63 -6.60
N ARG A 71 -4.53 -13.63 -7.48
CA ARG A 71 -4.25 -13.38 -8.91
C ARG A 71 -5.39 -12.65 -9.61
N GLU A 72 -6.63 -12.92 -9.22
CA GLU A 72 -7.81 -12.24 -9.71
C GLU A 72 -7.81 -10.72 -9.42
N GLN A 73 -6.97 -10.25 -8.49
CA GLN A 73 -6.83 -8.83 -8.12
C GLN A 73 -5.59 -8.16 -8.72
N TRP A 74 -4.84 -8.82 -9.60
CA TRP A 74 -3.63 -8.24 -10.21
C TRP A 74 -3.95 -7.23 -11.32
N GLY A 75 -5.16 -7.28 -11.88
CA GLY A 75 -5.59 -6.32 -12.88
C GLY A 75 -5.56 -4.89 -12.32
N TRP A 76 -4.85 -3.98 -12.99
CA TRP A 76 -4.71 -2.58 -12.57
C TRP A 76 -6.04 -1.82 -12.44
N ARG A 77 -7.10 -2.29 -13.11
CA ARG A 77 -8.47 -1.75 -13.05
C ARG A 77 -9.37 -2.42 -12.00
N VAL A 78 -8.87 -3.43 -11.30
CA VAL A 78 -9.61 -4.08 -10.21
C VAL A 78 -9.51 -3.20 -8.97
N ARG A 79 -10.67 -2.81 -8.44
CA ARG A 79 -10.77 -1.94 -7.27
C ARG A 79 -10.81 -2.78 -6.01
N ASP A 80 -9.96 -2.44 -5.04
CA ASP A 80 -9.98 -3.00 -3.69
C ASP A 80 -11.09 -2.33 -2.86
N LEU A 81 -12.09 -3.11 -2.48
CA LEU A 81 -13.21 -2.63 -1.66
C LEU A 81 -12.86 -2.53 -0.17
N ALA A 82 -11.86 -3.29 0.30
CA ALA A 82 -11.42 -3.29 1.70
C ALA A 82 -10.60 -2.04 2.08
N ALA A 83 -10.16 -1.24 1.09
CA ALA A 83 -9.44 0.01 1.32
C ALA A 83 -10.24 1.04 2.15
N ARG A 84 -11.58 0.91 2.21
CA ARG A 84 -12.45 1.74 3.05
C ARG A 84 -12.24 1.50 4.54
N ASP A 85 -12.01 0.25 4.92
CA ASP A 85 -11.74 -0.14 6.31
C ASP A 85 -10.27 0.08 6.68
N GLY A 86 -9.40 0.14 5.66
CA GLY A 86 -7.96 0.34 5.75
C GLY A 86 -7.20 -0.96 5.98
N HIS A 87 -5.97 -1.02 5.47
CA HIS A 87 -5.15 -2.22 5.55
C HIS A 87 -4.24 -2.21 6.78
N ALA A 88 -4.12 -3.37 7.43
CA ALA A 88 -3.14 -3.59 8.48
C ALA A 88 -1.73 -3.27 7.94
N GLY A 89 -0.95 -2.50 8.70
CA GLY A 89 0.41 -2.13 8.32
C GLY A 89 0.53 -1.06 7.20
N CYS A 90 -0.57 -0.55 6.63
CA CYS A 90 -0.48 0.49 5.60
C CYS A 90 -0.38 1.90 6.21
N VAL A 91 0.76 2.56 6.05
CA VAL A 91 0.97 3.95 6.52
C VAL A 91 -0.01 4.92 5.86
N GLY A 92 -0.28 4.78 4.56
CA GLY A 92 -1.23 5.64 3.85
C GLY A 92 -2.65 5.56 4.43
N CYS A 93 -3.12 4.35 4.74
CA CYS A 93 -4.41 4.15 5.39
C CYS A 93 -4.40 4.65 6.86
N ARG A 94 -3.30 4.42 7.59
CA ARG A 94 -3.14 4.87 8.98
C ARG A 94 -3.14 6.40 9.10
N LEU A 95 -2.48 7.11 8.19
CA LEU A 95 -2.50 8.58 8.09
C LEU A 95 -3.91 9.11 7.82
N ALA A 96 -4.76 8.32 7.14
CA ALA A 96 -6.18 8.61 6.95
C ALA A 96 -7.07 8.16 8.13
N GLY A 97 -6.48 7.69 9.22
CA GLY A 97 -7.21 7.22 10.41
C GLY A 97 -7.83 5.83 10.29
N ARG A 98 -7.56 5.07 9.22
CA ARG A 98 -8.15 3.75 8.95
C ARG A 98 -7.29 2.58 9.48
N GLY A 99 -7.86 1.38 9.55
CA GLY A 99 -7.15 0.14 9.95
C GLY A 99 -7.02 -0.09 11.47
N ARG A 100 -7.47 0.85 12.31
CA ARG A 100 -7.34 0.78 13.79
C ARG A 100 -8.28 -0.24 14.47
N GLY A 101 -9.30 -0.74 13.77
CA GLY A 101 -10.24 -1.73 14.30
C GLY A 101 -9.70 -3.16 14.24
N VAL A 102 -8.92 -3.48 13.21
CA VAL A 102 -8.37 -4.82 12.99
C VAL A 102 -7.27 -5.15 14.02
N GLU A 103 -6.37 -4.19 14.32
CA GLU A 103 -5.36 -4.34 15.38
C GLU A 103 -6.02 -4.58 16.75
N ARG A 104 -7.07 -3.81 17.10
CA ARG A 104 -7.81 -3.96 18.36
C ARG A 104 -8.53 -5.31 18.49
N THR A 105 -9.05 -5.84 17.39
CA THR A 105 -9.77 -7.13 17.39
C THR A 105 -8.81 -8.30 17.50
N ALA A 106 -7.64 -8.22 16.85
CA ALA A 106 -6.57 -9.20 17.00
C ALA A 106 -5.98 -9.20 18.43
N GLU A 107 -5.81 -8.01 19.02
CA GLU A 107 -5.39 -7.86 20.41
C GLU A 107 -6.42 -8.43 21.38
N ALA A 108 -7.71 -8.12 21.20
CA ALA A 108 -8.79 -8.67 22.01
C ALA A 108 -8.88 -10.20 21.89
N TYR A 109 -8.71 -10.75 20.69
CA TYR A 109 -8.64 -12.20 20.49
C TYR A 109 -7.43 -12.82 21.23
N GLY A 110 -6.25 -12.20 21.14
CA GLY A 110 -5.06 -12.64 21.87
C GLY A 110 -5.27 -12.64 23.39
N VAL A 111 -5.92 -11.60 23.94
CA VAL A 111 -6.29 -11.53 25.36
C VAL A 111 -7.29 -12.62 25.74
N VAL A 112 -8.29 -12.91 24.90
CA VAL A 112 -9.26 -14.00 25.16
C VAL A 112 -8.60 -15.38 25.12
N VAL A 113 -7.66 -15.61 24.21
CA VAL A 113 -6.90 -16.86 24.13
C VAL A 113 -5.97 -17.03 25.34
N ALA A 114 -5.25 -15.97 25.72
CA ALA A 114 -4.40 -15.96 26.91
C ALA A 114 -5.21 -16.17 28.21
N ALA A 115 -6.37 -15.53 28.33
CA ALA A 115 -7.26 -15.68 29.48
C ALA A 115 -7.90 -17.07 29.58
N ARG A 116 -8.00 -17.82 28.46
CA ARG A 116 -8.49 -19.22 28.44
C ARG A 116 -7.42 -20.25 28.76
N GLY A 117 -6.18 -19.86 29.08
CA GLY A 117 -5.13 -20.78 29.50
C GLY A 117 -4.74 -21.81 28.44
N GLY A 118 -4.92 -21.49 27.15
CA GLY A 118 -4.49 -22.35 26.05
C GLY A 118 -2.98 -22.25 25.85
N GLU A 119 -2.21 -23.09 26.54
CA GLU A 119 -0.83 -23.37 26.15
C GLU A 119 -0.84 -23.97 24.73
N PRO A 120 -0.03 -23.46 23.78
CA PRO A 120 0.10 -24.09 22.47
C PRO A 120 0.73 -25.47 22.66
N GLU A 121 -0.08 -26.50 22.43
CA GLU A 121 0.35 -27.90 22.36
C GLU A 121 1.57 -28.00 21.41
N PRO A 122 2.75 -28.43 21.90
CA PRO A 122 3.91 -28.54 21.04
C PRO A 122 3.66 -29.67 20.04
N ALA A 123 3.70 -29.34 18.75
CA ALA A 123 3.62 -30.30 17.66
C ALA A 123 4.67 -31.41 17.89
N ALA A 124 4.19 -32.62 18.18
CA ALA A 124 5.03 -33.78 18.39
C ALA A 124 5.88 -34.04 17.14
N ALA A 125 7.20 -33.90 17.29
CA ALA A 125 8.17 -34.49 16.39
C ALA A 125 8.06 -36.03 16.50
N GLY A 126 7.56 -36.67 15.44
CA GLY A 126 7.62 -38.12 15.27
C GLY A 126 8.66 -38.47 14.21
N GLU A 127 9.87 -38.80 14.63
CA GLU A 127 10.91 -39.37 13.79
C GLU A 127 10.80 -40.91 13.74
N THR A 128 10.98 -41.48 12.54
CA THR A 128 11.46 -42.84 12.20
C THR A 128 10.57 -44.10 12.37
N GLY A 129 10.42 -44.85 11.26
CA GLY A 129 10.78 -46.28 11.23
C GLY A 129 9.74 -47.31 10.78
N ARG A 130 9.64 -47.58 9.46
CA ARG A 130 9.86 -48.91 8.83
C ARG A 130 9.63 -48.87 7.32
#